data_AF-E3RRV0-F1
#
_entry.id   AF-E3RRV0-F1
#
_cell.length_a   1.000
_cell.length_b   1.000
_cell.length_c   1.000
_cell.angle_alpha   90.00
_cell.angle_beta   90.00
_cell.angle_gamma   90.00
#
_symmetry.space_group_name_H-M   'P 1'
#
loop_
_entity.id
_entity.type
_entity.pdbx_description
1 polymer ?
#
loop_
_entity_poly.entity_id
_entity_poly.type
_entity_poly.pdbx_seq_one_letter_code
_entity_poly.pdbx_strand_id
1 'polypeptide(L)'
;MAPIFRLFALLNFSLYVTAQGTQFITGKCASDAECASSCCGFTSGKCAAPFVANERGEGCGFGNAQPNNNTLKGVSGNATAATEPDQGAANGTIIAGAQPVAPVLDQSPEATMGTGKQFITGACKSDADCGSACCGFKSGKCAGPVVAQERDGGCGFGDAQPNDNAAKALSERSLGRRGPAYM
;
A
#
# COMPACT_ATOMS: atom_id res chain seq x y z
N MET A 1 1.04 -33.76 -40.20
CA MET A 1 1.85 -33.10 -39.15
C MET A 1 1.14 -31.92 -38.45
N ALA A 2 -0.01 -31.44 -38.92
CA ALA A 2 -0.76 -30.35 -38.28
C ALA A 2 -1.44 -30.63 -36.91
N PRO A 3 -1.88 -31.85 -36.54
CA PRO A 3 -2.65 -32.04 -35.29
C PRO A 3 -1.77 -32.04 -34.03
N ILE A 4 -0.51 -32.46 -34.15
CA ILE A 4 0.44 -32.53 -33.02
C ILE A 4 0.83 -31.13 -32.54
N PHE A 5 1.01 -30.19 -33.47
CA PHE A 5 1.35 -28.80 -33.14
C PHE A 5 0.18 -28.08 -32.42
N ARG A 6 -1.07 -28.40 -32.79
CA ARG A 6 -2.26 -27.87 -32.11
C ARG A 6 -2.45 -28.46 -30.71
N LEU A 7 -2.15 -29.75 -30.53
CA LEU A 7 -2.15 -30.39 -29.21
C LEU A 7 -1.07 -29.81 -28.30
N PHE A 8 0.14 -29.59 -28.81
CA PHE A 8 1.21 -28.95 -28.04
C PHE A 8 0.87 -27.49 -27.67
N ALA A 9 0.27 -26.73 -28.58
CA ALA A 9 -0.15 -25.36 -28.30
C ALA A 9 -1.26 -25.32 -27.22
N LEU A 10 -2.24 -26.22 -27.27
CA LEU A 10 -3.31 -26.29 -26.27
C LEU A 10 -2.81 -26.74 -24.89
N LEU A 11 -1.85 -27.67 -24.83
CA LEU A 11 -1.26 -28.10 -23.55
C LEU A 11 -0.44 -26.98 -22.90
N ASN A 12 0.37 -26.27 -23.69
CA ASN A 12 1.18 -25.15 -23.20
C ASN A 12 0.31 -23.97 -22.76
N PHE A 13 -0.76 -23.66 -23.48
CA PHE A 13 -1.67 -22.57 -23.12
C PHE A 13 -2.46 -22.87 -21.83
N SER A 14 -2.82 -24.13 -21.59
CA SER A 14 -3.54 -24.55 -20.37
C SER A 14 -2.67 -24.46 -19.11
N LEU A 15 -1.36 -24.68 -19.23
CA LEU A 15 -0.41 -24.55 -18.11
C LEU A 15 -0.11 -23.08 -17.73
N TYR A 16 -0.25 -22.15 -18.67
CA TYR A 16 -0.04 -20.72 -18.41
C TYR A 16 -1.20 -20.06 -17.64
N VAL A 17 -2.41 -20.62 -17.71
CA VAL A 17 -3.60 -20.07 -17.03
C VAL A 17 -3.64 -20.41 -15.55
N THR A 18 -3.05 -21.53 -15.12
CA THR A 18 -3.06 -21.95 -13.71
C THR A 18 -2.00 -21.26 -12.85
N ALA A 19 -1.08 -20.49 -13.45
CA ALA A 19 0.03 -19.86 -12.75
C ALA A 19 -0.26 -18.43 -12.25
N GLN A 20 -1.44 -17.88 -12.53
CA GLN A 20 -1.82 -16.54 -12.11
C GLN A 20 -2.71 -16.65 -10.88
N GLY A 21 -2.16 -16.37 -9.69
CA GLY A 21 -2.91 -16.38 -8.44
C GLY A 21 -4.19 -15.56 -8.55
N THR A 22 -5.33 -16.17 -8.30
CA THR A 22 -6.65 -15.53 -8.45
C THR A 22 -7.24 -15.08 -7.11
N GLN A 23 -6.63 -15.47 -5.99
CA GLN A 23 -7.14 -15.11 -4.67
C GLN A 23 -6.82 -13.65 -4.34
N PHE A 24 -7.86 -12.92 -3.93
CA PHE A 24 -7.76 -11.54 -3.47
C PHE A 24 -7.22 -11.46 -2.04
N ILE A 25 -6.80 -10.25 -1.63
CA ILE A 25 -6.38 -9.96 -0.26
C ILE A 25 -7.44 -10.47 0.74
N THR A 26 -6.99 -11.15 1.80
CA THR A 26 -7.74 -11.88 2.83
C THR A 26 -8.34 -13.24 2.43
N GLY A 27 -8.27 -13.62 1.14
CA GLY A 27 -8.63 -14.95 0.65
C GLY A 27 -7.76 -16.03 1.30
N LYS A 28 -8.31 -17.23 1.51
CA LYS A 28 -7.51 -18.35 2.04
C LYS A 28 -6.50 -18.79 0.98
N CYS A 29 -5.32 -19.19 1.43
CA CYS A 29 -4.27 -19.72 0.57
C CYS A 29 -3.48 -20.81 1.28
N ALA A 30 -3.00 -21.78 0.51
CA ALA A 30 -2.08 -22.82 0.94
C ALA A 30 -0.63 -22.54 0.49
N SER A 31 -0.44 -21.63 -0.46
CA SER A 31 0.88 -21.18 -0.91
C SER A 31 0.82 -19.79 -1.53
N ASP A 32 1.97 -19.14 -1.66
CA ASP A 32 2.14 -17.80 -2.24
C ASP A 32 1.58 -17.69 -3.67
N ALA A 33 1.66 -18.76 -4.46
CA ALA A 33 1.22 -18.79 -5.86
C ALA A 33 -0.30 -18.68 -6.03
N GLU A 34 -1.07 -18.96 -4.99
CA GLU A 34 -2.55 -18.87 -5.06
C GLU A 34 -3.04 -17.42 -4.97
N CYS A 35 -2.21 -16.53 -4.43
CA CYS A 35 -2.54 -15.14 -4.19
C CYS A 35 -2.18 -14.27 -5.39
N ALA A 36 -3.08 -13.36 -5.77
CA ALA A 36 -2.77 -12.34 -6.77
C ALA A 36 -1.63 -11.40 -6.32
N SER A 37 -1.45 -11.25 -5.00
CA SER A 37 -0.34 -10.53 -4.38
C SER A 37 0.95 -11.33 -4.28
N SER A 38 0.94 -12.59 -4.72
CA SER A 38 2.00 -13.58 -4.58
C SER A 38 2.46 -13.80 -3.13
N CYS A 39 1.67 -13.40 -2.13
CA CYS A 39 2.02 -13.54 -0.72
C CYS A 39 0.85 -14.14 0.04
N CYS A 40 1.08 -15.35 0.51
CA CYS A 40 0.24 -16.04 1.47
C CYS A 40 0.86 -15.88 2.87
N GLY A 41 0.15 -15.21 3.78
CA GLY A 41 0.66 -14.88 5.10
C GLY A 41 1.11 -16.14 5.85
N PHE A 42 2.37 -16.16 6.28
CA PHE A 42 3.05 -17.34 6.83
C PHE A 42 2.31 -17.95 8.03
N THR A 43 1.77 -17.10 8.90
CA THR A 43 1.01 -17.52 10.08
C THR A 43 -0.50 -17.58 9.82
N SER A 44 -1.02 -16.69 8.97
CA SER A 44 -2.46 -16.49 8.81
C SER A 44 -3.10 -17.36 7.73
N GLY A 45 -2.33 -17.91 6.79
CA GLY A 45 -2.86 -18.70 5.66
C GLY A 45 -3.80 -17.89 4.77
N LYS A 46 -3.60 -16.57 4.73
CA LYS A 46 -4.43 -15.62 4.01
C LYS A 46 -3.59 -14.78 3.07
N CYS A 47 -4.12 -14.51 1.88
CA CYS A 47 -3.46 -13.65 0.92
C CYS A 47 -3.32 -12.24 1.48
N ALA A 48 -2.12 -11.69 1.45
CA ALA A 48 -1.83 -10.37 1.97
C ALA A 48 -0.91 -9.61 1.02
N ALA A 49 -0.85 -8.29 1.17
CA ALA A 49 0.20 -7.53 0.52
C ALA A 49 1.54 -7.86 1.21
N PRO A 50 2.62 -8.14 0.47
CA PRO A 50 3.89 -8.58 1.06
C PRO A 50 4.43 -7.64 2.15
N PHE A 51 4.32 -6.33 1.90
CA PHE A 51 4.74 -5.31 2.86
C PHE A 51 3.93 -5.34 4.15
N VAL A 52 2.59 -5.44 4.04
CA VAL A 52 1.67 -5.45 5.18
C VAL A 52 1.80 -6.75 6.00
N ALA A 53 2.07 -7.87 5.34
CA ALA A 53 2.36 -9.13 6.02
C ALA A 53 3.66 -9.03 6.85
N ASN A 54 4.68 -8.36 6.31
CA ASN A 54 5.96 -8.18 6.99
C ASN A 54 5.87 -7.16 8.14
N GLU A 55 5.14 -6.05 7.98
CA GLU A 55 4.89 -5.07 9.06
C GLU A 55 4.13 -5.67 10.25
N ARG A 56 3.26 -6.65 10.00
CA ARG A 56 2.55 -7.40 11.06
C ARG A 56 3.42 -8.49 11.68
N GLY A 57 4.64 -8.69 11.21
CA GLY A 57 5.51 -9.79 11.63
C GLY A 57 5.02 -11.17 11.22
N GLU A 58 4.03 -11.26 10.32
CA GLU A 58 3.58 -12.54 9.77
C GLU A 58 4.55 -13.03 8.70
N GLY A 59 4.99 -12.16 7.78
CA GLY A 59 5.79 -12.55 6.61
C GLY A 59 4.99 -13.38 5.58
N CYS A 60 5.61 -13.69 4.43
CA CYS A 60 4.98 -14.51 3.38
C CYS A 60 5.51 -15.96 3.40
N GLY A 61 4.88 -16.86 2.66
CA GLY A 61 5.33 -18.24 2.54
C GLY A 61 4.63 -19.23 3.46
N PHE A 62 3.31 -19.15 3.63
CA PHE A 62 2.54 -20.17 4.34
C PHE A 62 2.91 -21.60 3.91
N GLY A 63 3.12 -22.49 4.88
CA GLY A 63 3.52 -23.88 4.64
C GLY A 63 5.02 -24.13 4.47
N ASN A 64 5.86 -23.09 4.42
CA ASN A 64 7.32 -23.23 4.46
C ASN A 64 7.84 -23.42 5.89
N ALA A 65 9.08 -23.89 6.04
CA ALA A 65 9.73 -24.02 7.35
C ALA A 65 10.02 -22.66 8.01
N GLN A 66 10.20 -21.61 7.20
CA GLN A 66 10.47 -20.24 7.64
C GLN A 66 9.75 -19.24 6.72
N PRO A 67 9.34 -18.07 7.23
CA PRO A 67 8.76 -17.02 6.41
C PRO A 67 9.78 -16.54 5.38
N ASN A 68 9.31 -16.27 4.17
CA ASN A 68 10.13 -15.80 3.07
C ASN A 68 9.62 -14.43 2.57
N ASN A 69 10.54 -13.63 2.03
CA ASN A 69 10.26 -12.30 1.45
C ASN A 69 10.47 -12.31 -0.07
N ASN A 70 10.23 -13.45 -0.73
CA ASN A 70 10.56 -13.65 -2.14
C ASN A 70 9.89 -12.60 -3.04
N THR A 71 8.67 -12.18 -2.68
CA THR A 71 7.92 -11.14 -3.38
C THR A 71 8.41 -9.71 -3.14
N LEU A 72 9.11 -9.45 -2.03
CA LEU A 72 9.72 -8.14 -1.77
C LEU A 72 11.08 -7.97 -2.46
N LYS A 73 11.73 -9.06 -2.90
CA LYS A 73 13.03 -8.98 -3.62
C LYS A 73 12.93 -8.19 -4.94
N GLY A 74 11.74 -8.04 -5.51
CA GLY A 74 11.49 -7.19 -6.69
C GLY A 74 11.10 -5.74 -6.38
N VAL A 75 10.88 -5.39 -5.11
CA VAL A 75 10.45 -4.05 -4.65
C VAL A 75 11.60 -3.40 -3.89
N SER A 76 12.73 -3.22 -4.57
CA SER A 76 13.90 -2.50 -4.03
C SER A 76 13.61 -1.01 -3.97
N GLY A 77 12.91 -0.60 -2.92
CA GLY A 77 12.77 0.79 -2.48
C GLY A 77 13.17 1.03 -1.02
N ASN A 78 13.17 0.00 -0.17
CA ASN A 78 13.70 0.08 1.20
C ASN A 78 13.77 -1.30 1.87
N ALA A 79 14.72 -2.15 1.49
CA ALA A 79 15.08 -3.32 2.28
C ALA A 79 16.58 -3.56 2.17
N THR A 80 17.32 -3.20 3.21
CA THR A 80 18.67 -3.72 3.46
C THR A 80 18.56 -5.24 3.55
N ALA A 81 19.02 -5.90 2.50
CA ALA A 81 19.15 -7.34 2.43
C ALA A 81 20.30 -7.81 3.35
N ALA A 82 20.01 -8.76 4.23
CA ALA A 82 21.02 -9.71 4.67
C ALA A 82 21.03 -10.87 3.65
N THR A 83 22.09 -10.86 2.84
CA THR A 83 22.80 -11.91 2.10
C THR A 83 22.12 -13.28 1.86
N GLU A 84 21.74 -13.54 0.59
CA GLU A 84 21.90 -14.73 -0.32
C GLU A 84 21.79 -16.21 0.17
N PRO A 85 21.58 -17.22 -0.74
CA PRO A 85 21.72 -17.24 -2.21
C PRO A 85 20.48 -17.69 -3.04
N ASP A 86 20.68 -17.57 -4.35
CA ASP A 86 19.84 -17.74 -5.53
C ASP A 86 19.18 -19.13 -5.70
N GLN A 87 17.97 -19.15 -6.29
CA GLN A 87 17.62 -19.95 -7.48
C GLN A 87 16.12 -19.87 -7.80
N GLY A 88 15.80 -19.50 -9.05
CA GLY A 88 14.58 -19.98 -9.71
C GLY A 88 13.64 -18.90 -10.23
N ALA A 89 13.67 -18.72 -11.55
CA ALA A 89 12.88 -17.79 -12.34
C ALA A 89 11.36 -17.90 -12.12
N ALA A 90 10.68 -16.74 -12.08
CA ALA A 90 9.28 -16.66 -12.47
C ALA A 90 8.98 -15.31 -13.13
N ASN A 91 8.66 -15.41 -14.42
CA ASN A 91 8.08 -14.41 -15.28
C ASN A 91 6.66 -14.05 -14.80
N GLY A 92 6.56 -13.24 -13.75
CA GLY A 92 5.30 -12.69 -13.25
C GLY A 92 5.09 -11.30 -13.82
N THR A 93 4.35 -11.18 -14.92
CA THR A 93 3.82 -9.90 -15.37
C THR A 93 2.95 -9.33 -14.26
N ILE A 94 3.51 -8.36 -13.53
CA ILE A 94 2.76 -7.50 -12.63
C ILE A 94 1.75 -6.77 -13.50
N ILE A 95 0.48 -7.15 -13.45
CA ILE A 95 -0.60 -6.32 -13.97
C ILE A 95 -0.68 -5.13 -13.00
N ALA A 96 0.14 -4.14 -13.27
CA ALA A 96 0.01 -2.81 -12.71
C ALA A 96 -1.31 -2.23 -13.24
N GLY A 97 -2.39 -2.46 -12.48
CA GLY A 97 -3.48 -1.52 -12.41
C GLY A 97 -2.94 -0.23 -11.79
N ALA A 98 -2.42 0.65 -12.66
CA ALA A 98 -1.90 1.99 -12.39
C ALA A 98 -2.90 2.85 -11.59
N GLN A 99 -2.60 3.49 -10.44
CA GLN A 99 -1.64 4.57 -10.06
C GLN A 99 -2.18 6.01 -10.31
N PRO A 100 -1.74 7.07 -9.57
CA PRO A 100 -0.58 7.21 -8.63
C PRO A 100 -0.97 7.64 -7.18
N VAL A 101 -0.17 7.57 -6.09
CA VAL A 101 1.21 8.08 -5.79
C VAL A 101 1.85 7.28 -4.61
N ALA A 102 3.01 6.62 -4.74
CA ALA A 102 4.43 7.04 -4.54
C ALA A 102 5.06 6.65 -3.16
N PRO A 103 6.27 6.00 -3.12
CA PRO A 103 6.99 5.60 -1.90
C PRO A 103 8.07 6.59 -1.39
N VAL A 104 8.44 6.40 -0.13
CA VAL A 104 9.24 7.20 0.84
C VAL A 104 10.67 7.62 0.44
N LEU A 105 11.12 8.77 1.00
CA LEU A 105 12.52 9.07 1.31
C LEU A 105 12.66 9.62 2.74
N ASP A 106 13.72 9.17 3.41
CA ASP A 106 14.20 9.53 4.75
C ASP A 106 14.45 11.05 4.91
N GLN A 107 14.20 11.54 6.11
CA GLN A 107 14.47 12.88 6.68
C GLN A 107 14.53 14.08 5.70
N SER A 108 13.42 14.80 5.56
CA SER A 108 13.40 16.22 5.15
C SER A 108 12.30 16.90 5.98
N PRO A 109 12.56 18.09 6.58
CA PRO A 109 12.02 18.47 7.88
C PRO A 109 10.50 18.40 7.88
N GLU A 110 9.98 17.67 8.86
CA GLU A 110 8.58 17.60 9.27
C GLU A 110 7.55 17.93 8.18
N ALA A 111 7.07 16.89 7.50
CA ALA A 111 5.62 16.81 7.45
C ALA A 111 5.18 16.68 8.91
N THR A 112 4.71 17.75 9.53
CA THR A 112 3.81 17.60 10.68
C THR A 112 2.52 17.00 10.13
N MET A 113 2.58 15.74 9.71
CA MET A 113 1.52 14.81 10.02
C MET A 113 1.24 15.07 11.51
N GLY A 114 0.00 15.40 11.86
CA GLY A 114 -0.34 15.45 13.27
C GLY A 114 0.20 14.18 13.93
N THR A 115 0.78 14.28 15.12
CA THR A 115 1.33 13.11 15.85
C THR A 115 0.29 12.02 16.09
N GLY A 116 -0.97 12.33 15.78
CA GLY A 116 -2.14 11.50 15.63
C GLY A 116 -1.92 10.19 14.89
N LYS A 117 -2.47 9.14 15.48
CA LYS A 117 -2.41 7.76 14.97
C LYS A 117 -3.59 7.45 14.04
N GLN A 118 -4.63 8.29 14.01
CA GLN A 118 -5.85 7.99 13.29
C GLN A 118 -5.69 8.22 11.79
N PHE A 119 -6.10 7.22 11.01
CA PHE A 119 -6.15 7.28 9.55
C PHE A 119 -7.40 8.04 9.07
N ILE A 120 -7.43 8.40 7.79
CA ILE A 120 -8.59 9.01 7.14
C ILE A 120 -9.85 8.16 7.41
N THR A 121 -10.96 8.83 7.73
CA THR A 121 -12.26 8.29 8.20
C THR A 121 -12.31 7.80 9.66
N GLY A 122 -11.17 7.67 10.34
CA GLY A 122 -11.10 7.35 11.76
C GLY A 122 -11.77 8.41 12.62
N ALA A 123 -12.37 8.02 13.75
CA ALA A 123 -12.95 8.97 14.69
C ALA A 123 -11.86 9.80 15.37
N CYS A 124 -12.14 11.07 15.61
CA CYS A 124 -11.22 12.01 16.25
C CYS A 124 -11.98 12.99 17.15
N LYS A 125 -11.27 13.57 18.12
CA LYS A 125 -11.79 14.59 19.03
C LYS A 125 -11.09 15.93 18.84
N SER A 126 -9.97 15.95 18.15
CA SER A 126 -9.19 17.14 17.80
C SER A 126 -8.35 16.87 16.56
N ASP A 127 -7.87 17.94 15.91
CA ASP A 127 -6.99 17.87 14.74
C ASP A 127 -5.70 17.06 15.02
N ALA A 128 -5.22 17.06 16.26
CA ALA A 128 -4.02 16.34 16.68
C ALA A 128 -4.19 14.81 16.66
N ASP A 129 -5.42 14.29 16.69
CA ASP A 129 -5.67 12.84 16.66
C ASP A 129 -5.43 12.23 15.27
N CYS A 130 -5.49 13.07 14.23
CA CYS A 130 -5.42 12.67 12.84
C CYS A 130 -4.02 12.81 12.27
N GLY A 131 -3.54 11.78 11.56
CA GLY A 131 -2.29 11.90 10.79
C GLY A 131 -2.37 13.00 9.72
N SER A 132 -3.58 13.30 9.22
CA SER A 132 -3.84 14.41 8.29
C SER A 132 -3.89 15.79 8.96
N ALA A 133 -3.69 15.87 10.28
CA ALA A 133 -3.83 17.09 11.09
C ALA A 133 -5.19 17.80 10.95
N CYS A 134 -6.23 17.06 10.54
CA CYS A 134 -7.56 17.62 10.31
C CYS A 134 -8.63 16.63 10.75
N CYS A 135 -9.32 17.00 11.83
CA CYS A 135 -10.52 16.36 12.31
C CYS A 135 -11.73 17.15 11.84
N GLY A 136 -12.57 16.55 11.01
CA GLY A 136 -13.69 17.21 10.35
C GLY A 136 -14.64 17.89 11.34
N PHE A 137 -14.83 19.19 11.20
CA PHE A 137 -15.52 20.07 12.14
C PHE A 137 -16.93 19.58 12.51
N LYS A 138 -17.69 19.11 11.51
CA LYS A 138 -19.05 18.58 11.72
C LYS A 138 -19.10 17.08 11.94
N SER A 139 -18.13 16.33 11.40
CA SER A 139 -18.21 14.86 11.33
C SER A 139 -17.45 14.14 12.42
N GLY A 140 -16.49 14.79 13.08
CA GLY A 140 -15.62 14.15 14.08
C GLY A 140 -14.80 13.02 13.50
N LYS A 141 -14.47 13.11 12.20
CA LYS A 141 -13.70 12.11 11.46
C LYS A 141 -12.48 12.72 10.82
N CYS A 142 -11.37 12.00 10.85
CA CYS A 142 -10.14 12.41 10.18
C CYS A 142 -10.38 12.50 8.68
N ALA A 143 -9.98 13.60 8.08
CA ALA A 143 -10.16 13.86 6.66
C ALA A 143 -8.93 14.55 6.09
N GLY A 144 -8.75 14.44 4.76
CA GLY A 144 -7.78 15.26 4.07
C GLY A 144 -8.21 16.73 4.17
N PRO A 145 -7.28 17.69 4.33
CA PRO A 145 -7.65 19.08 4.61
C PRO A 145 -8.62 19.68 3.59
N VAL A 146 -8.41 19.41 2.30
CA VAL A 146 -9.29 19.88 1.22
C VAL A 146 -10.68 19.22 1.28
N VAL A 147 -10.71 17.90 1.47
CA VAL A 147 -11.97 17.14 1.58
C VAL A 147 -12.77 17.57 2.80
N ALA A 148 -12.10 17.92 3.90
CA ALA A 148 -12.75 18.42 5.11
C ALA A 148 -13.43 19.77 4.90
N GLN A 149 -12.85 20.66 4.08
CA GLN A 149 -13.49 21.93 3.73
C GLN A 149 -14.81 21.72 2.98
N GLU A 150 -14.81 20.80 2.03
CA GLU A 150 -15.98 20.54 1.18
C GLU A 150 -17.08 19.75 1.89
N ARG A 151 -16.69 18.72 2.66
CA ARG A 151 -17.64 17.77 3.26
C ARG A 151 -17.95 18.05 4.73
N ASP A 152 -16.94 18.41 5.50
CA ASP A 152 -17.00 18.44 6.96
C ASP A 152 -17.16 19.86 7.51
N GLY A 153 -17.16 20.87 6.63
CA GLY A 153 -17.25 22.29 7.00
C GLY A 153 -15.95 22.85 7.59
N GLY A 154 -14.82 22.20 7.33
CA GLY A 154 -13.49 22.57 7.82
C GLY A 154 -12.91 21.59 8.84
N CYS A 155 -11.73 21.92 9.37
CA CYS A 155 -11.05 21.18 10.45
C CYS A 155 -11.42 21.79 11.81
N GLY A 156 -11.02 21.16 12.93
CA GLY A 156 -11.26 21.69 14.27
C GLY A 156 -12.51 21.15 14.97
N PHE A 157 -12.78 19.84 14.87
CA PHE A 157 -13.88 19.24 15.64
C PHE A 157 -13.76 19.56 17.15
N GLY A 158 -14.83 20.10 17.73
CA GLY A 158 -14.85 20.52 19.13
C GLY A 158 -14.43 21.98 19.37
N ASP A 159 -13.92 22.68 18.36
CA ASP A 159 -13.64 24.11 18.43
C ASP A 159 -14.93 24.95 18.27
N ALA A 160 -14.88 26.21 18.71
CA ALA A 160 -16.00 27.13 18.56
C ALA A 160 -16.29 27.48 17.09
N GLN A 161 -15.29 27.41 16.21
CA GLN A 161 -15.36 27.71 14.78
C GLN A 161 -14.44 26.77 14.00
N PRO A 162 -14.81 26.40 12.75
CA PRO A 162 -13.94 25.60 11.91
C PRO A 162 -12.68 26.35 11.53
N ASN A 163 -11.58 25.63 11.39
CA ASN A 163 -10.29 26.17 10.98
C ASN A 163 -9.81 25.56 9.64
N ASP A 164 -8.85 26.25 8.99
CA ASP A 164 -8.24 25.87 7.72
C ASP A 164 -6.73 25.66 7.84
N ASN A 165 -6.21 25.51 9.05
CA ASN A 165 -4.77 25.44 9.35
C ASN A 165 -4.10 24.30 8.57
N ALA A 166 -4.73 23.13 8.55
CA ALA A 166 -4.23 21.96 7.82
C ALA A 166 -4.24 22.19 6.28
N ALA A 167 -5.18 22.99 5.76
CA ALA A 167 -5.26 23.31 4.34
C ALA A 167 -4.21 24.37 3.93
N LYS A 168 -3.96 25.36 4.79
CA LYS A 168 -2.88 26.34 4.63
C LYS A 168 -1.51 25.66 4.61
N ALA A 169 -1.23 24.79 5.58
CA ALA A 169 0.02 24.02 5.65
C ALA A 169 0.25 23.18 4.37
N LEU A 170 -0.81 22.56 3.83
CA LEU A 170 -0.74 21.82 2.57
C LEU A 170 -0.40 22.74 1.37
N SER A 171 -0.98 23.94 1.36
CA SER A 171 -0.80 24.94 0.30
C SER A 171 0.60 25.55 0.30
N GLU A 172 1.12 25.89 1.48
CA GLU A 172 2.50 26.36 1.66
C GLU A 172 3.52 25.31 1.22
N ARG A 173 3.25 24.03 1.49
CA ARG A 173 4.10 22.92 1.02
C ARG A 173 4.03 22.72 -0.49
N SER A 174 2.87 22.98 -1.10
CA SER A 174 2.71 22.95 -2.56
C SER A 174 3.56 24.03 -3.23
N LEU A 175 3.61 25.24 -2.65
CA LEU A 175 4.45 26.34 -3.12
C LEU A 175 5.94 26.06 -2.88
N GLY A 176 6.30 25.52 -1.71
CA GLY A 176 7.67 25.16 -1.36
C GLY A 176 8.26 24.00 -2.18
N ARG A 177 7.43 23.02 -2.58
CA ARG A 177 7.86 21.95 -3.52
C ARG A 177 7.96 22.40 -4.98
N ARG A 178 7.45 23.58 -5.33
CA ARG A 178 7.38 24.09 -6.71
C ARG A 178 8.26 25.32 -7.00
N GLY A 179 9.15 25.75 -6.11
CA GLY A 179 10.08 26.87 -6.38
C GLY A 179 11.54 26.40 -6.60
N PRO A 180 12.35 26.99 -7.52
CA PRO A 180 12.08 27.94 -8.60
C PRO A 180 12.24 27.26 -9.98
N ALA A 181 11.15 26.89 -10.63
CA ALA A 181 11.18 26.49 -12.05
C ALA A 181 10.45 27.49 -12.97
N TYR A 182 9.88 28.55 -12.38
CA TYR A 182 9.11 29.58 -13.07
C TYR A 182 9.36 30.96 -12.44
N MET A 183 10.59 31.45 -12.57
CA MET A 183 10.93 32.88 -12.59
C MET A 183 11.95 33.11 -13.70
#